data_AF-M0CNI6-F1
#
_entry.id   AF-M0CNI6-F1
#
_cell.length_a   1.000
_cell.length_b   1.000
_cell.length_c   1.000
_cell.angle_alpha   90.00
_cell.angle_beta   90.00
_cell.angle_gamma   90.00
#
_symmetry.space_group_name_H-M   'P 1'
#
loop_
_entity.id
_entity.type
_entity.pdbx_description
1 polymer ?
#
loop_
_entity_poly.entity_id
_entity_poly.type
_entity_poly.pdbx_seq_one_letter_code
_entity_poly.pdbx_strand_id
1 'polypeptide(L)'
;MSSNFLEADVGSVLAGVFRDSSGVVYAVNPTRETISELIFGLHQVGARPTVRLLAPGDPIKDVLADFIVAGHAADLVDAGTLELRVLADAPEASLLVTESAVVSLVAADDRVGGLTTTDEAFVDDMRGRYEREWTDAEAYSLRTPPLSAVRETLAADIGADTAEDFDGLLDSLDVAKGDGEGLGEVAIALLVAARNGQLLYDMSKWGEDVGLASKATFSRMKTRLEDGGLVTTEKVPIDVGRPRLRLRLAEDVRDLDLPELGTVAQERLYE
;
A
#
# COMPACT_ATOMS: atom_id res chain seq x y z
N MET A 1 -10.72 -21.17 -18.58
CA MET A 1 -10.70 -21.13 -20.07
C MET A 1 -9.23 -21.11 -20.47
N SER A 2 -8.73 -22.12 -21.20
CA SER A 2 -7.30 -22.33 -21.49
C SER A 2 -6.92 -21.64 -22.80
N SER A 3 -6.51 -20.38 -22.73
CA SER A 3 -5.87 -19.71 -23.86
C SER A 3 -4.83 -18.74 -23.34
N ASN A 4 -3.62 -18.82 -23.90
CA ASN A 4 -2.67 -17.73 -23.77
C ASN A 4 -3.39 -16.43 -24.11
N PHE A 5 -3.25 -15.45 -23.23
CA PHE A 5 -3.88 -14.15 -23.41
C PHE A 5 -2.80 -13.09 -23.50
N LEU A 6 -3.20 -11.96 -24.05
CA LEU A 6 -2.36 -10.79 -24.19
C LEU A 6 -3.21 -9.59 -23.80
N GLU A 7 -3.05 -9.17 -22.55
CA GLU A 7 -3.83 -8.08 -21.97
C GLU A 7 -3.10 -6.74 -22.15
N ALA A 8 -3.81 -5.66 -21.85
CA ALA A 8 -3.25 -4.32 -21.83
C ALA A 8 -2.25 -4.13 -20.68
N ASP A 9 -2.51 -4.76 -19.53
CA ASP A 9 -1.70 -4.63 -18.31
C ASP A 9 -1.74 -5.93 -17.47
N VAL A 10 -0.85 -6.02 -16.48
CA VAL A 10 -0.78 -7.17 -15.55
C VAL A 10 -1.98 -7.24 -14.61
N GLY A 11 -2.61 -6.10 -14.28
CA GLY A 11 -3.78 -6.05 -13.41
C GLY A 11 -4.97 -6.83 -14.00
N SER A 12 -5.21 -6.69 -15.30
CA SER A 12 -6.23 -7.39 -16.06
C SER A 12 -6.03 -8.91 -16.03
N VAL A 13 -4.76 -9.34 -16.12
CA VAL A 13 -4.37 -10.75 -16.00
C VAL A 13 -4.69 -11.30 -14.61
N LEU A 14 -4.24 -10.59 -13.57
CA LEU A 14 -4.43 -10.97 -12.18
C LEU A 14 -5.92 -11.04 -11.84
N ALA A 15 -6.72 -10.08 -12.28
CA ALA A 15 -8.17 -10.05 -12.07
C ALA A 15 -8.89 -11.24 -12.74
N GLY A 16 -8.42 -11.71 -13.89
CA GLY A 16 -8.90 -12.95 -14.51
C GLY A 16 -8.60 -14.17 -13.63
N VAL A 17 -7.34 -14.32 -13.22
CA VAL A 17 -6.88 -15.44 -12.39
C VAL A 17 -7.60 -15.48 -11.04
N PHE A 18 -7.78 -14.33 -10.38
CA PHE A 18 -8.41 -14.27 -9.06
C PHE A 18 -9.90 -14.57 -9.10
N ARG A 19 -10.62 -14.15 -10.15
CA ARG A 19 -12.05 -14.49 -10.32
C ARG A 19 -12.28 -15.97 -10.56
N ASP A 20 -11.35 -16.62 -11.25
CA ASP A 20 -11.46 -18.04 -11.61
C ASP A 20 -10.88 -18.97 -10.52
N SER A 21 -10.28 -18.41 -9.46
CA SER A 21 -9.64 -19.18 -8.38
C SER A 21 -10.39 -19.04 -7.06
N SER A 22 -10.73 -20.16 -6.42
CA SER A 22 -11.39 -20.19 -5.10
C SER A 22 -10.51 -20.74 -3.96
N GLY A 23 -9.24 -21.01 -4.24
CA GLY A 23 -8.30 -21.68 -3.32
C GLY A 23 -7.02 -20.88 -3.11
N VAL A 24 -5.92 -21.61 -2.90
CA VAL A 24 -4.60 -20.99 -2.74
C VAL A 24 -3.99 -20.72 -4.10
N VAL A 25 -3.57 -19.47 -4.31
CA VAL A 25 -2.80 -19.04 -5.49
C VAL A 25 -1.39 -18.69 -5.03
N TYR A 26 -0.38 -19.36 -5.58
CA TYR A 26 1.01 -18.97 -5.36
C TYR A 26 1.41 -17.93 -6.40
N ALA A 27 1.82 -16.75 -5.95
CA ALA A 27 2.44 -15.73 -6.78
C ALA A 27 3.96 -15.77 -6.58
N VAL A 28 4.68 -16.26 -7.58
CA VAL A 28 6.12 -16.57 -7.45
C VAL A 28 6.95 -15.63 -8.31
N ASN A 29 7.95 -15.04 -7.65
CA ASN A 29 8.85 -14.03 -8.18
C ASN A 29 8.13 -12.95 -9.04
N PRO A 30 7.01 -12.38 -8.57
CA PRO A 30 6.39 -11.23 -9.25
C PRO A 30 7.36 -10.05 -9.36
N THR A 31 7.26 -9.31 -10.45
CA THR A 31 7.93 -8.00 -10.58
C THR A 31 7.33 -7.02 -9.57
N ARG A 32 8.04 -5.92 -9.29
CA ARG A 32 7.56 -4.87 -8.36
C ARG A 32 6.17 -4.33 -8.74
N GLU A 33 5.99 -4.10 -10.03
CA GLU A 33 4.71 -3.72 -10.63
C GLU A 33 3.64 -4.79 -10.36
N THR A 34 3.95 -6.06 -10.63
CA THR A 34 3.03 -7.18 -10.41
C THR A 34 2.63 -7.33 -8.94
N ILE A 35 3.56 -7.08 -7.99
CA ILE A 35 3.24 -7.12 -6.55
C ILE A 35 2.19 -6.05 -6.21
N SER A 36 2.39 -4.83 -6.71
CA SER A 36 1.47 -3.71 -6.46
C SER A 36 0.09 -4.00 -7.07
N GLU A 37 0.06 -4.41 -8.33
CA GLU A 37 -1.18 -4.77 -9.05
C GLU A 37 -1.91 -5.95 -8.43
N LEU A 38 -1.19 -6.92 -7.86
CA LEU A 38 -1.77 -8.03 -7.10
C LEU A 38 -2.49 -7.54 -5.84
N ILE A 39 -1.86 -6.64 -5.08
CA ILE A 39 -2.44 -6.07 -3.85
C ILE A 39 -3.72 -5.30 -4.19
N PHE A 40 -3.67 -4.39 -5.17
CA PHE A 40 -4.85 -3.62 -5.57
C PHE A 40 -5.91 -4.51 -6.23
N GLY A 41 -5.52 -5.45 -7.08
CA GLY A 41 -6.41 -6.38 -7.77
C GLY A 41 -7.19 -7.26 -6.80
N LEU A 42 -6.58 -7.72 -5.71
CA LEU A 42 -7.28 -8.50 -4.68
C LEU A 42 -8.42 -7.71 -4.03
N HIS A 43 -8.26 -6.40 -3.83
CA HIS A 43 -9.34 -5.57 -3.27
C HIS A 43 -10.56 -5.47 -4.18
N GLN A 44 -10.39 -5.62 -5.49
CA GLN A 44 -11.45 -5.50 -6.50
C GLN A 44 -12.29 -6.76 -6.68
N VAL A 45 -11.87 -7.91 -6.12
CA VAL A 45 -12.61 -9.17 -6.24
C VAL A 45 -13.44 -9.41 -4.98
N GLY A 46 -14.70 -9.79 -5.14
CA GLY A 46 -15.61 -10.06 -4.02
C GLY A 46 -15.29 -11.36 -3.29
N ALA A 47 -15.18 -12.47 -4.01
CA ALA A 47 -14.72 -13.75 -3.48
C ALA A 47 -13.23 -13.91 -3.81
N ARG A 48 -12.37 -13.48 -2.88
CA ARG A 48 -10.92 -13.43 -3.08
C ARG A 48 -10.29 -14.80 -2.80
N PRO A 49 -9.34 -15.27 -3.63
CA PRO A 49 -8.48 -16.39 -3.24
C PRO A 49 -7.53 -15.99 -2.10
N THR A 50 -6.95 -16.97 -1.44
CA THR A 50 -5.78 -16.72 -0.58
C THR A 50 -4.53 -16.71 -1.44
N VAL A 51 -3.85 -15.58 -1.50
CA VAL A 51 -2.61 -15.42 -2.27
C VAL A 51 -1.41 -15.60 -1.37
N ARG A 52 -0.54 -16.53 -1.76
CA ARG A 52 0.76 -16.80 -1.13
C ARG A 52 1.86 -16.26 -2.03
N LEU A 53 2.44 -15.12 -1.66
CA LEU A 53 3.46 -14.45 -2.43
C LEU A 53 4.86 -14.90 -1.98
N LEU A 54 5.63 -15.45 -2.92
CA LEU A 54 7.02 -15.85 -2.75
C LEU A 54 7.91 -15.00 -3.66
N ALA A 55 8.72 -14.11 -3.09
CA ALA A 55 9.65 -13.30 -3.85
C ALA A 55 10.92 -13.00 -3.05
N PRO A 56 12.01 -12.57 -3.70
CA PRO A 56 13.17 -12.06 -2.96
C PRO A 56 12.79 -10.89 -2.04
N GLY A 57 13.55 -10.71 -0.96
CA GLY A 57 13.21 -9.73 0.08
C GLY A 57 13.24 -8.27 -0.40
N ASP A 58 14.20 -7.91 -1.25
CA ASP A 58 14.37 -6.53 -1.72
C ASP A 58 13.19 -6.02 -2.58
N PRO A 59 12.71 -6.77 -3.60
CA PRO A 59 11.47 -6.39 -4.31
C PRO A 59 10.26 -6.19 -3.41
N ILE A 60 10.03 -7.10 -2.44
CA ILE A 60 8.92 -6.97 -1.47
C ILE A 60 9.09 -5.70 -0.65
N LYS A 61 10.28 -5.50 -0.08
CA LYS A 61 10.60 -4.35 0.76
C LYS A 61 10.41 -3.03 0.04
N ASP A 62 10.86 -2.94 -1.20
CA ASP A 62 10.82 -1.69 -1.93
C ASP A 62 9.41 -1.32 -2.40
N VAL A 63 8.59 -2.30 -2.79
CA VAL A 63 7.16 -2.05 -3.10
C VAL A 63 6.41 -1.61 -1.84
N LEU A 64 6.67 -2.26 -0.71
CA LEU A 64 6.03 -1.96 0.57
C LEU A 64 6.68 -0.78 1.31
N ALA A 65 7.62 -0.06 0.67
CA ALA A 65 8.07 1.23 1.14
C ALA A 65 7.03 2.33 0.87
N ASP A 66 6.18 2.13 -0.13
CA ASP A 66 5.00 2.96 -0.37
C ASP A 66 3.92 2.62 0.67
N PHE A 67 3.47 3.63 1.41
CA PHE A 67 2.49 3.43 2.46
C PHE A 67 1.14 2.94 1.94
N ILE A 68 0.68 3.45 0.80
CA ILE A 68 -0.64 3.11 0.27
C ILE A 68 -0.65 1.62 -0.07
N VAL A 69 0.39 1.17 -0.79
CA VAL A 69 0.57 -0.23 -1.13
C VAL A 69 0.72 -1.09 0.13
N ALA A 70 1.55 -0.66 1.10
CA ALA A 70 1.78 -1.40 2.32
C ALA A 70 0.56 -1.49 3.24
N GLY A 71 -0.24 -0.43 3.35
CA GLY A 71 -1.48 -0.39 4.13
C GLY A 71 -2.56 -1.30 3.53
N HIS A 72 -2.69 -1.29 2.20
CA HIS A 72 -3.57 -2.24 1.50
C HIS A 72 -3.10 -3.69 1.61
N ALA A 73 -1.79 -3.92 1.58
CA ALA A 73 -1.24 -5.25 1.83
C ALA A 73 -1.53 -5.72 3.27
N ALA A 74 -1.38 -4.82 4.25
CA ALA A 74 -1.68 -5.10 5.65
C ALA A 74 -3.16 -5.43 5.87
N ASP A 75 -4.09 -4.73 5.20
CA ASP A 75 -5.52 -5.10 5.21
C ASP A 75 -5.74 -6.53 4.69
N LEU A 76 -5.07 -6.91 3.59
CA LEU A 76 -5.23 -8.25 3.01
C LEU A 76 -4.61 -9.35 3.89
N VAL A 77 -3.50 -9.04 4.56
CA VAL A 77 -2.86 -9.94 5.53
C VAL A 77 -3.74 -10.15 6.76
N ASP A 78 -4.29 -9.06 7.31
CA ASP A 78 -5.21 -9.15 8.46
C ASP A 78 -6.48 -9.92 8.11
N ALA A 79 -6.99 -9.76 6.89
CA ALA A 79 -8.10 -10.53 6.35
C ALA A 79 -7.76 -12.00 5.99
N GLY A 80 -6.47 -12.40 6.06
CA GLY A 80 -6.03 -13.76 5.70
C GLY A 80 -6.11 -14.09 4.21
N THR A 81 -6.16 -13.07 3.35
CA THR A 81 -6.24 -13.21 1.88
C THR A 81 -4.90 -13.01 1.18
N LEU A 82 -3.90 -12.48 1.89
CA LEU A 82 -2.53 -12.35 1.43
C LEU A 82 -1.58 -12.87 2.51
N GLU A 83 -0.59 -13.66 2.12
CA GLU A 83 0.56 -14.00 2.93
C GLU A 83 1.83 -13.73 2.12
N LEU A 84 2.89 -13.25 2.76
CA LEU A 84 4.16 -12.89 2.12
C LEU A 84 5.31 -13.73 2.71
N ARG A 85 6.13 -14.34 1.87
CA ARG A 85 7.35 -15.05 2.28
C ARG A 85 8.53 -14.73 1.38
N VAL A 86 9.72 -14.73 1.99
CA VAL A 86 10.97 -14.42 1.29
C VAL A 86 11.52 -15.69 0.64
N LEU A 87 11.72 -15.62 -0.68
CA LEU A 87 12.32 -16.68 -1.47
C LEU A 87 13.81 -16.42 -1.64
N ALA A 88 14.65 -17.35 -1.19
CA ALA A 88 16.10 -17.23 -1.30
C ALA A 88 16.59 -17.39 -2.75
N ASP A 89 16.11 -18.44 -3.42
CA ASP A 89 16.47 -18.77 -4.80
C ASP A 89 15.25 -18.64 -5.71
N ALA A 90 15.06 -17.44 -6.26
CA ALA A 90 13.93 -17.15 -7.12
C ALA A 90 14.10 -17.72 -8.54
N PRO A 91 13.05 -18.32 -9.13
CA PRO A 91 13.07 -18.69 -10.54
C PRO A 91 13.16 -17.45 -11.42
N GLU A 92 13.72 -17.57 -12.63
CA GLU A 92 13.76 -16.44 -13.58
C GLU A 92 12.35 -15.99 -14.02
N ALA A 93 11.41 -16.94 -14.08
CA ALA A 93 10.04 -16.66 -14.49
C ALA A 93 9.19 -16.12 -13.34
N SER A 94 8.31 -15.17 -13.66
CA SER A 94 7.19 -14.78 -12.80
C SER A 94 6.00 -15.70 -13.07
N LEU A 95 5.44 -16.29 -12.02
CA LEU A 95 4.42 -17.33 -12.12
C LEU A 95 3.23 -17.07 -11.20
N LEU A 96 2.04 -17.42 -11.69
CA LEU A 96 0.85 -17.65 -10.87
C LEU A 96 0.51 -19.14 -10.94
N VAL A 97 0.51 -19.81 -9.80
CA VAL A 97 0.17 -21.24 -9.70
C VAL A 97 -1.14 -21.37 -8.93
N THR A 98 -2.20 -21.73 -9.64
CA THR A 98 -3.55 -21.94 -9.11
C THR A 98 -3.81 -23.43 -8.89
N GLU A 99 -5.03 -23.81 -8.49
CA GLU A 99 -5.43 -25.22 -8.36
C GLU A 99 -5.52 -25.94 -9.72
N SER A 100 -5.69 -25.21 -10.83
CA SER A 100 -6.03 -25.81 -12.13
C SER A 100 -5.17 -25.32 -13.30
N ALA A 101 -4.28 -24.36 -13.06
CA ALA A 101 -3.46 -23.76 -14.08
C ALA A 101 -2.17 -23.16 -13.52
N VAL A 102 -1.12 -23.19 -14.33
CA VAL A 102 0.10 -22.40 -14.15
C VAL A 102 0.13 -21.33 -15.24
N VAL A 103 0.29 -20.08 -14.83
CA VAL A 103 0.40 -18.92 -15.72
C VAL A 103 1.78 -18.33 -15.56
N SER A 104 2.56 -18.25 -16.62
CA SER A 104 3.81 -17.47 -16.66
C SER A 104 3.53 -16.09 -17.23
N LEU A 105 3.91 -15.07 -16.47
CA LEU A 105 3.76 -13.67 -16.86
C LEU A 105 4.97 -13.23 -17.69
N VAL A 106 4.70 -12.68 -18.86
CA VAL A 106 5.72 -12.22 -19.82
C VAL A 106 5.39 -10.78 -20.20
N ALA A 107 6.23 -9.84 -19.78
CA ALA A 107 6.12 -8.44 -20.17
C ALA A 107 6.63 -8.22 -21.61
N ALA A 108 5.96 -7.37 -22.37
CA ALA A 108 6.32 -6.96 -23.72
C ALA A 108 5.94 -5.49 -23.96
N ASP A 109 6.92 -4.57 -23.90
CA ASP A 109 6.75 -3.11 -23.98
C ASP A 109 5.51 -2.62 -23.21
N ASP A 110 4.40 -2.34 -23.90
CA ASP A 110 3.16 -1.82 -23.30
C ASP A 110 2.09 -2.90 -23.04
N ARG A 111 2.47 -4.18 -22.97
CA ARG A 111 1.54 -5.32 -22.84
C ARG A 111 2.09 -6.41 -21.95
N VAL A 112 1.17 -7.18 -21.37
CA VAL A 112 1.53 -8.36 -20.57
C VAL A 112 0.83 -9.59 -21.15
N GLY A 113 1.64 -10.58 -21.51
CA GLY A 113 1.20 -11.88 -21.96
C GLY A 113 1.18 -12.89 -20.81
N GLY A 114 0.16 -13.74 -20.77
CA GLY A 114 0.13 -14.89 -19.88
C GLY A 114 0.24 -16.19 -20.67
N LEU A 115 1.34 -16.91 -20.49
CA LEU A 115 1.51 -18.25 -21.04
C LEU A 115 0.91 -19.25 -20.06
N THR A 116 -0.20 -19.87 -20.43
CA THR A 116 -0.99 -20.71 -19.54
C THR A 116 -0.87 -22.18 -19.92
N THR A 117 -0.67 -23.04 -18.91
CA THR A 117 -0.85 -24.48 -19.04
C THR A 117 -1.86 -24.98 -18.02
N THR A 118 -2.67 -25.95 -18.45
CA THR A 118 -3.67 -26.65 -17.63
C THR A 118 -3.41 -28.16 -17.65
N ASP A 119 -2.18 -28.59 -17.98
CA ASP A 119 -1.78 -29.99 -17.89
C ASP A 119 -1.77 -30.40 -16.40
N GLU A 120 -2.67 -31.30 -16.02
CA GLU A 120 -2.92 -31.63 -14.61
C GLU A 120 -1.66 -32.13 -13.89
N ALA A 121 -0.88 -32.99 -14.53
CA ALA A 121 0.36 -33.52 -13.94
C ALA A 121 1.39 -32.41 -13.70
N PHE A 122 1.56 -31.50 -14.66
CA PHE A 122 2.46 -30.37 -14.50
C PHE A 122 1.97 -29.37 -13.45
N VAL A 123 0.65 -29.11 -13.38
CA VAL A 123 0.06 -28.26 -12.34
C VAL A 123 0.31 -28.84 -10.95
N ASP A 124 0.07 -30.14 -10.76
CA ASP A 124 0.30 -30.83 -9.49
C ASP A 124 1.78 -30.77 -9.06
N ASP A 125 2.70 -30.99 -9.99
CA ASP A 125 4.14 -30.90 -9.73
C ASP A 125 4.56 -29.48 -9.28
N MET A 126 4.05 -28.45 -9.97
CA MET A 126 4.34 -27.05 -9.66
C MET A 126 3.71 -26.59 -8.34
N ARG A 127 2.48 -27.03 -8.05
CA ARG A 127 1.82 -26.78 -6.76
C ARG A 127 2.59 -27.43 -5.63
N GLY A 128 2.92 -28.72 -5.75
CA GLY A 128 3.69 -29.44 -4.75
C GLY A 128 5.08 -28.84 -4.52
N ARG A 129 5.72 -28.32 -5.58
CA ARG A 129 6.97 -27.57 -5.45
C ARG A 129 6.80 -26.34 -4.56
N TYR A 130 5.88 -25.43 -4.91
CA TYR A 130 5.75 -24.17 -4.18
C TYR A 130 5.07 -24.31 -2.82
N GLU A 131 4.34 -25.39 -2.58
CA GLU A 131 3.92 -25.75 -1.23
C GLU A 131 5.13 -26.05 -0.32
N ARG A 132 6.10 -26.83 -0.79
CA ARG A 132 7.34 -27.11 -0.03
C ARG A 132 8.16 -25.84 0.18
N GLU A 133 8.41 -25.09 -0.89
CA GLU A 133 9.14 -23.81 -0.80
C GLU A 133 8.44 -22.86 0.18
N TRP A 134 7.11 -22.79 0.15
CA TRP A 134 6.33 -21.98 1.08
C TRP A 134 6.57 -22.41 2.52
N THR A 135 6.47 -23.71 2.83
CA THR A 135 6.68 -24.24 4.18
C THR A 135 8.05 -23.89 4.72
N ASP A 136 9.08 -23.95 3.89
CA ASP A 136 10.48 -23.72 4.28
C ASP A 136 10.88 -22.23 4.29
N ALA A 137 10.18 -21.38 3.53
CA ALA A 137 10.48 -19.96 3.42
C ALA A 137 10.15 -19.16 4.69
N GLU A 138 10.93 -18.10 4.94
CA GLU A 138 10.73 -17.18 6.06
C GLU A 138 9.54 -16.24 5.80
N ALA A 139 8.72 -16.02 6.83
CA ALA A 139 7.63 -15.05 6.79
C ALA A 139 8.15 -13.61 6.66
N TYR A 140 7.61 -12.85 5.71
CA TYR A 140 7.89 -11.43 5.63
C TYR A 140 6.97 -10.66 6.58
N SER A 141 7.54 -9.89 7.51
CA SER A 141 6.77 -9.11 8.49
C SER A 141 6.52 -7.68 7.99
N LEU A 142 5.24 -7.35 7.82
CA LEU A 142 4.77 -5.98 7.62
C LEU A 142 4.89 -5.18 8.92
N ARG A 143 5.41 -3.96 8.80
CA ARG A 143 5.48 -2.99 9.92
C ARG A 143 4.37 -1.94 9.84
N THR A 144 3.82 -1.74 8.64
CA THR A 144 2.76 -0.78 8.37
C THR A 144 1.43 -1.33 8.92
N PRO A 145 0.65 -0.54 9.66
CA PRO A 145 -0.67 -0.96 10.10
C PRO A 145 -1.65 -1.09 8.92
N PRO A 146 -2.72 -1.90 9.07
CA PRO A 146 -3.82 -1.96 8.10
C PRO A 146 -4.40 -0.57 7.82
N LEU A 147 -4.59 -0.21 6.55
CA LEU A 147 -5.15 1.08 6.17
C LEU A 147 -6.57 1.27 6.73
N SER A 148 -7.35 0.19 6.78
CA SER A 148 -8.67 0.17 7.42
C SER A 148 -8.62 0.58 8.90
N ALA A 149 -7.64 0.07 9.66
CA ALA A 149 -7.45 0.42 11.07
C ALA A 149 -7.00 1.88 11.25
N VAL A 150 -6.16 2.40 10.35
CA VAL A 150 -5.76 3.82 10.34
C VAL A 150 -7.01 4.69 10.14
N ARG A 151 -7.86 4.37 9.17
CA ARG A 151 -9.10 5.11 8.88
C ARG A 151 -10.07 5.09 10.05
N GLU A 152 -10.35 3.91 10.60
CA GLU A 152 -11.28 3.74 11.72
C GLU A 152 -10.83 4.53 12.94
N THR A 153 -9.55 4.40 13.32
CA THR A 153 -9.00 5.10 14.49
C THR A 153 -8.85 6.60 14.26
N LEU A 154 -8.55 7.06 13.05
CA LEU A 154 -8.52 8.49 12.73
C LEU A 154 -9.91 9.12 12.93
N ALA A 155 -10.96 8.45 12.46
CA ALA A 155 -12.34 8.91 12.66
C ALA A 155 -12.74 8.90 14.14
N ALA A 156 -12.39 7.85 14.89
CA ALA A 156 -12.77 7.67 16.28
C ALA A 156 -12.01 8.59 17.25
N ASP A 157 -10.70 8.75 17.07
CA ASP A 157 -9.82 9.41 18.03
C ASP A 157 -9.51 10.86 17.68
N ILE A 158 -9.55 11.23 16.39
CA ILE A 158 -9.23 12.59 15.90
C ILE A 158 -10.47 13.31 15.39
N GLY A 159 -11.26 12.67 14.54
CA GLY A 159 -12.54 13.19 14.07
C GLY A 159 -12.89 12.80 12.63
N ALA A 160 -14.19 12.67 12.37
CA ALA A 160 -14.73 12.24 11.07
C ALA A 160 -14.25 13.12 9.90
N ASP A 161 -14.32 14.46 10.03
CA ASP A 161 -13.88 15.39 8.97
C ASP A 161 -12.39 15.18 8.60
N THR A 162 -11.55 14.87 9.58
CA THR A 162 -10.12 14.60 9.34
C THR A 162 -9.90 13.26 8.66
N ALA A 163 -10.73 12.26 8.95
CA ALA A 163 -10.71 10.97 8.27
C ALA A 163 -11.23 11.06 6.83
N GLU A 164 -12.31 11.82 6.60
CA GLU A 164 -12.82 12.10 5.25
C GLU A 164 -11.79 12.85 4.39
N ASP A 165 -11.12 13.86 4.95
CA ASP A 165 -10.04 14.56 4.26
C ASP A 165 -8.82 13.64 4.00
N PHE A 166 -8.53 12.69 4.90
CA PHE A 166 -7.47 11.69 4.70
C PHE A 166 -7.78 10.80 3.51
N ASP A 167 -9.01 10.30 3.40
CA ASP A 167 -9.46 9.49 2.27
C ASP A 167 -9.47 10.29 0.97
N GLY A 168 -9.98 11.52 0.99
CA GLY A 168 -9.98 12.38 -0.18
C GLY A 168 -8.57 12.72 -0.69
N LEU A 169 -7.60 12.92 0.21
CA LEU A 169 -6.22 13.14 -0.17
C LEU A 169 -5.57 11.85 -0.70
N LEU A 170 -5.82 10.70 -0.05
CA LEU A 170 -5.31 9.40 -0.50
C LEU A 170 -5.80 9.06 -1.92
N ASP A 171 -7.11 9.19 -2.17
CA ASP A 171 -7.72 8.92 -3.47
C ASP A 171 -7.13 9.82 -4.57
N SER A 172 -6.77 11.06 -4.23
CA SER A 172 -6.15 11.98 -5.20
C SER A 172 -4.73 11.55 -5.60
N LEU A 173 -3.99 10.93 -4.68
CA LEU A 173 -2.64 10.44 -4.92
C LEU A 173 -2.66 9.09 -5.63
N ASP A 174 -3.66 8.25 -5.37
CA ASP A 174 -3.85 6.96 -6.03
C ASP A 174 -4.12 7.08 -7.53
N VAL A 175 -4.70 8.20 -7.99
CA VAL A 175 -4.91 8.48 -9.42
C VAL A 175 -3.59 8.82 -10.15
N ALA A 176 -2.54 9.20 -9.41
CA ALA A 176 -1.24 9.61 -9.95
C ALA A 176 -0.21 8.45 -10.04
N LYS A 177 -0.66 7.19 -10.10
CA LYS A 177 0.14 5.93 -10.20
C LYS A 177 1.02 5.81 -11.45
N GLY A 178 1.94 6.75 -11.64
CA GLY A 178 2.95 6.75 -12.69
C GLY A 178 4.32 6.29 -12.20
N ASP A 179 4.95 7.01 -11.26
CA ASP A 179 6.43 6.92 -11.15
C ASP A 179 7.03 7.15 -9.74
N GLY A 180 6.38 6.69 -8.66
CA GLY A 180 7.05 6.52 -7.36
C GLY A 180 7.38 7.79 -6.55
N GLU A 181 7.55 7.59 -5.24
CA GLU A 181 7.62 8.60 -4.16
C GLU A 181 6.35 9.48 -4.03
N GLY A 182 5.23 8.82 -3.76
CA GLY A 182 4.03 9.50 -3.24
C GLY A 182 4.28 10.14 -1.87
N LEU A 183 3.37 11.04 -1.46
CA LEU A 183 3.41 11.62 -0.11
C LEU A 183 3.40 10.52 0.95
N GLY A 184 4.38 10.56 1.87
CA GLY A 184 4.41 9.64 3.00
C GLY A 184 3.19 9.81 3.91
N GLU A 185 2.83 8.75 4.62
CA GLU A 185 1.64 8.66 5.46
C GLU A 185 1.57 9.72 6.56
N VAL A 186 2.72 10.03 7.15
CA VAL A 186 2.83 11.07 8.17
C VAL A 186 2.63 12.46 7.55
N ALA A 187 3.03 12.66 6.29
CA ALA A 187 2.79 13.92 5.59
C ALA A 187 1.29 14.10 5.30
N ILE A 188 0.64 13.08 4.74
CA ILE A 188 -0.82 13.06 4.51
C ILE A 188 -1.56 13.35 5.81
N ALA A 189 -1.27 12.59 6.88
CA ALA A 189 -1.91 12.76 8.18
C ALA A 189 -1.74 14.19 8.75
N LEU A 190 -0.55 14.79 8.61
CA LEU A 190 -0.31 16.15 9.10
C LEU A 190 -0.95 17.23 8.24
N LEU A 191 -1.07 17.04 6.93
CA LEU A 191 -1.75 17.98 6.02
C LEU A 191 -3.25 18.03 6.32
N VAL A 192 -3.90 16.88 6.45
CA VAL A 192 -5.33 16.82 6.77
C VAL A 192 -5.61 17.28 8.20
N ALA A 193 -4.72 16.99 9.14
CA ALA A 193 -4.76 17.55 10.49
C ALA A 193 -4.65 19.08 10.48
N ALA A 194 -3.79 19.65 9.64
CA ALA A 194 -3.61 21.07 9.49
C ALA A 194 -4.84 21.76 8.87
N ARG A 195 -5.46 21.11 7.87
CA ARG A 195 -6.73 21.54 7.25
C ARG A 195 -7.86 21.60 8.30
N ASN A 196 -7.91 20.62 9.19
CA ASN A 196 -8.92 20.49 10.24
C ASN A 196 -8.58 21.19 11.56
N GLY A 197 -7.40 21.84 11.67
CA GLY A 197 -7.02 22.56 12.89
C GLY A 197 -6.72 21.67 14.10
N GLN A 198 -6.28 20.44 13.86
CA GLN A 198 -5.97 19.44 14.90
C GLN A 198 -4.68 19.79 15.65
N LEU A 199 -4.54 19.27 16.88
CA LEU A 199 -3.32 19.43 17.66
C LEU A 199 -2.26 18.42 17.22
N LEU A 200 -1.02 18.87 17.02
CA LEU A 200 0.12 17.99 16.72
C LEU A 200 0.31 16.91 17.78
N TYR A 201 -0.01 17.22 19.05
CA TYR A 201 0.08 16.24 20.12
C TYR A 201 -0.88 15.08 19.91
N ASP A 202 -2.13 15.36 19.58
CA ASP A 202 -3.16 14.34 19.41
C ASP A 202 -2.80 13.48 18.19
N MET A 203 -2.41 14.11 17.07
CA MET A 203 -1.93 13.40 15.86
C MET A 203 -0.71 12.51 16.13
N SER A 204 0.31 13.04 16.81
CA SER A 204 1.54 12.28 17.08
C SER A 204 1.34 11.17 18.11
N LYS A 205 0.36 11.32 19.02
CA LYS A 205 -0.03 10.26 19.94
C LYS A 205 -0.83 9.18 19.21
N TRP A 206 -1.88 9.56 18.49
CA TRP A 206 -2.69 8.66 17.68
C TRP A 206 -1.83 7.85 16.70
N GLY A 207 -0.96 8.52 15.95
CA GLY A 207 -0.09 7.86 14.98
C GLY A 207 0.92 6.89 15.61
N GLU A 208 1.34 7.12 16.87
CA GLU A 208 2.16 6.16 17.60
C GLU A 208 1.32 4.98 18.12
N ASP A 209 0.11 5.26 18.63
CA ASP A 209 -0.80 4.27 19.19
C ASP A 209 -1.30 3.27 18.11
N VAL A 210 -1.56 3.73 16.88
CA VAL A 210 -1.92 2.87 15.74
C VAL A 210 -0.70 2.25 15.03
N GLY A 211 0.52 2.62 15.43
CA GLY A 211 1.75 2.11 14.82
C GLY A 211 2.10 2.73 13.46
N LEU A 212 1.48 3.87 13.09
CA LEU A 212 1.79 4.60 11.86
C LEU A 212 3.23 5.12 11.87
N ALA A 213 3.62 5.85 12.91
CA ALA A 213 4.97 6.34 13.09
C ALA A 213 5.24 6.84 14.51
N SER A 214 6.51 6.92 14.90
CA SER A 214 6.88 7.50 16.20
C SER A 214 6.63 9.01 16.27
N LYS A 215 6.44 9.53 17.48
CA LYS A 215 6.34 10.98 17.75
C LYS A 215 7.51 11.79 17.18
N ALA A 216 8.72 11.22 17.16
CA ALA A 216 9.89 11.87 16.59
C ALA A 216 9.79 12.00 15.06
N THR A 217 9.21 11.00 14.39
CA THR A 217 8.93 11.05 12.94
C THR A 217 7.87 12.10 12.63
N PHE A 218 6.78 12.16 13.39
CA PHE A 218 5.79 13.24 13.28
C PHE A 218 6.42 14.63 13.46
N SER A 219 7.27 14.81 14.47
CA SER A 219 7.95 16.09 14.69
C SER A 219 8.86 16.48 13.52
N ARG A 220 9.61 15.52 12.95
CA ARG A 220 10.49 15.77 11.80
C ARG A 220 9.69 16.11 10.54
N MET A 221 8.63 15.36 10.27
CA MET A 221 7.76 15.63 9.12
C MET A 221 7.06 16.98 9.25
N LYS A 222 6.57 17.32 10.44
CA LYS A 222 6.02 18.65 10.73
C LYS A 222 7.02 19.77 10.41
N THR A 223 8.30 19.61 10.77
CA THR A 223 9.34 20.58 10.41
C THR A 223 9.52 20.67 8.90
N ARG A 224 9.58 19.53 8.18
CA ARG A 224 9.67 19.53 6.71
C ARG A 224 8.47 20.24 6.06
N LEU A 225 7.25 20.03 6.56
CA LEU A 225 6.04 20.69 6.07
C LEU A 225 6.04 22.20 6.36
N GLU A 226 6.61 22.65 7.48
CA GLU A 226 6.80 24.09 7.75
C GLU A 226 7.87 24.69 6.83
N ASP A 227 8.99 24.01 6.65
CA ASP A 227 10.08 24.47 5.78
C ASP A 227 9.63 24.56 4.32
N GLY A 228 8.75 23.65 3.87
CA GLY A 228 8.10 23.68 2.56
C GLY A 228 6.92 24.67 2.44
N GLY A 229 6.60 25.41 3.51
CA GLY A 229 5.51 26.40 3.51
C GLY A 229 4.13 25.76 3.27
N LEU A 230 3.92 24.54 3.73
CA LEU A 230 2.65 23.80 3.61
C LEU A 230 1.82 23.90 4.90
N VAL A 231 2.50 23.88 6.04
CA VAL A 231 1.89 23.89 7.38
C VAL A 231 2.49 25.02 8.21
N THR A 232 1.69 25.59 9.09
CA THR A 232 2.12 26.50 10.16
C THR A 232 1.57 26.01 11.51
N THR A 233 2.09 26.55 12.62
CA THR A 233 1.63 26.18 13.96
C THR A 233 1.22 27.36 14.82
N GLU A 234 0.10 27.19 15.51
CA GLU A 234 -0.43 28.15 16.50
C GLU A 234 -0.27 27.60 17.91
N LYS A 235 0.19 28.43 18.85
CA LYS A 235 0.35 28.04 20.26
C LYS A 235 -1.01 28.01 20.96
N VAL A 236 -1.33 26.88 21.59
CA VAL A 236 -2.53 26.68 22.39
C VAL A 236 -2.14 26.53 23.86
N PRO A 237 -2.50 27.49 24.73
CA PRO A 237 -2.22 27.42 26.16
C PRO A 237 -2.81 26.14 26.79
N ILE A 238 -2.11 25.62 27.79
CA ILE A 238 -2.57 24.52 28.65
C ILE A 238 -2.28 24.85 30.10
N ASP A 239 -2.97 24.20 31.03
CA ASP A 239 -2.88 24.50 32.47
C ASP A 239 -1.48 24.26 33.06
N VAL A 240 -0.78 23.22 32.58
CA VAL A 240 0.57 22.86 33.05
C VAL A 240 1.43 22.40 31.88
N GLY A 241 2.62 23.00 31.75
CA GLY A 241 3.63 22.59 30.76
C GLY A 241 3.76 23.55 29.58
N ARG A 242 4.33 23.04 28.47
CA ARG A 242 4.50 23.82 27.24
C ARG A 242 3.18 23.87 26.45
N PRO A 243 2.84 25.03 25.84
CA PRO A 243 1.68 25.12 24.96
C PRO A 243 1.67 23.99 23.91
N ARG A 244 0.47 23.50 23.59
CA ARG A 244 0.29 22.59 22.46
C ARG A 244 0.40 23.38 21.15
N LEU A 245 0.68 22.67 20.07
CA LEU A 245 0.75 23.25 18.73
C LEU A 245 -0.48 22.80 17.97
N ARG A 246 -1.32 23.75 17.57
CA ARG A 246 -2.38 23.54 16.60
C ARG A 246 -1.78 23.65 15.20
N LEU A 247 -2.05 22.68 14.37
CA LEU A 247 -1.63 22.66 12.97
C LEU A 247 -2.60 23.51 12.15
N ARG A 248 -2.07 24.25 11.16
CA ARG A 248 -2.83 25.03 10.19
C ARG A 248 -2.17 24.91 8.82
N LEU A 249 -2.94 24.86 7.75
CA LEU A 249 -2.36 25.06 6.42
C LEU A 249 -1.75 26.45 6.32
N ALA A 250 -0.65 26.59 5.58
CA ALA A 250 -0.05 27.88 5.30
C ALA A 250 -0.97 28.74 4.40
N GLU A 251 -0.78 30.06 4.43
CA GLU A 251 -1.62 31.01 3.69
C GLU A 251 -1.66 30.75 2.18
N ASP A 252 -0.58 30.23 1.62
CA ASP A 252 -0.49 29.97 0.17
C ASP A 252 -1.24 28.71 -0.28
N VAL A 253 -1.59 27.81 0.64
CA VAL A 253 -2.19 26.50 0.31
C VAL A 253 -3.51 26.22 1.02
N ARG A 254 -3.94 27.09 1.93
CA ARG A 254 -5.17 26.94 2.75
C ARG A 254 -6.47 26.84 1.95
N ASP A 255 -6.52 27.44 0.77
CA ASP A 255 -7.73 27.52 -0.06
C ASP A 255 -7.72 26.48 -1.21
N LEU A 256 -6.68 25.65 -1.29
CA LEU A 256 -6.58 24.56 -2.27
C LEU A 256 -7.55 23.42 -1.92
N ASP A 257 -8.07 22.76 -2.95
CA ASP A 257 -8.74 21.48 -2.75
C ASP A 257 -7.74 20.36 -2.41
N LEU A 258 -8.23 19.17 -2.05
CA LEU A 258 -7.35 18.08 -1.61
C LEU A 258 -6.41 17.60 -2.74
N PRO A 259 -6.89 17.37 -3.99
CA PRO A 259 -6.00 17.04 -5.10
C PRO A 259 -4.89 18.07 -5.34
N GLU A 260 -5.24 19.36 -5.41
CA GLU A 260 -4.25 20.43 -5.60
C GLU A 260 -3.25 20.49 -4.44
N LEU A 261 -3.72 20.34 -3.19
CA LEU A 261 -2.87 20.28 -2.01
C LEU A 261 -1.91 19.10 -2.07
N GLY A 262 -2.36 17.93 -2.53
CA GLY A 262 -1.54 16.73 -2.70
C GLY A 262 -0.40 16.95 -3.68
N THR A 263 -0.70 17.47 -4.88
CA THR A 263 0.29 17.79 -5.91
C THR A 263 1.32 18.80 -5.40
N VAL A 264 0.87 19.94 -4.84
CA VAL A 264 1.77 20.97 -4.33
C VAL A 264 2.63 20.46 -3.17
N ALA A 265 2.07 19.62 -2.30
CA ALA A 265 2.84 19.05 -1.20
C ALA A 265 3.90 18.06 -1.69
N GLN A 266 3.61 17.27 -2.73
CA GLN A 266 4.59 16.35 -3.31
C GLN A 266 5.75 17.13 -3.93
N GLU A 267 5.46 18.12 -4.78
CA GLU A 267 6.47 18.99 -5.41
C GLU A 267 7.38 19.62 -4.35
N ARG A 268 6.83 20.22 -3.30
CA ARG A 268 7.63 20.96 -2.30
C ARG A 268 8.41 20.08 -1.32
N LEU A 269 8.09 18.79 -1.20
CA LEU A 269 8.74 17.89 -0.23
C LEU A 269 9.82 17.00 -0.84
N TYR A 270 9.74 16.75 -2.15
CA TYR A 270 10.52 15.72 -2.83
C TYR A 270 11.22 16.21 -4.12
N GLU A 271 10.96 17.45 -4.60
CA GLU A 271 11.79 18.14 -5.60
C GLU A 271 12.79 19.12 -4.97
#